data_AF-A0A2D6ZML1-F1
#
_entry.id   AF-A0A2D6ZML1-F1
#
_cell.length_a   1.000
_cell.length_b   1.000
_cell.length_c   1.000
_cell.angle_alpha   90.00
_cell.angle_beta   90.00
_cell.angle_gamma   90.00
#
_symmetry.space_group_name_H-M   'P 1'
#
loop_
_entity.id
_entity.type
_entity.pdbx_description
1 polymer ?
#
loop_
_entity_poly.entity_id
_entity_poly.type
_entity_poly.pdbx_seq_one_letter_code
_entity_poly.pdbx_strand_id
1 'polypeptide(L)'
;MLDKVFLFIFGVEWFGFGVLGLFFPEIISNMIGINETSNFFLSETRAWYSFFTILGLMSLISVYRVRLRKKVYLTFGILMGSFLIGRTLSFFLDNSFGTGTAIAFANEFIVFVISYWRYTKRDFIF
;
A
#
# COMPACT_ATOMS: atom_id res chain seq x y z
N MET A 1 2.48 21.43 5.73
CA MET A 1 3.68 20.90 5.03
C MET A 1 3.85 19.40 5.22
N LEU A 2 3.63 18.85 6.43
CA LEU A 2 3.67 17.41 6.71
C LEU A 2 2.87 16.55 5.72
N ASP A 3 1.68 16.98 5.29
CA ASP A 3 0.91 16.20 4.32
C ASP A 3 1.61 16.01 2.98
N LYS A 4 2.33 17.03 2.52
CA LYS A 4 3.07 16.92 1.27
C LYS A 4 4.18 15.89 1.39
N VAL A 5 4.83 15.81 2.56
CA VAL A 5 5.89 14.83 2.83
C VAL A 5 5.32 13.42 2.85
N PHE A 6 4.28 13.16 3.66
CA PHE A 6 3.69 11.82 3.75
C PHE A 6 3.10 11.36 2.41
N LEU A 7 2.34 12.22 1.73
CA LEU A 7 1.75 11.87 0.44
C LEU A 7 2.80 11.70 -0.66
N PHE A 8 3.93 12.40 -0.57
CA PHE A 8 5.04 12.18 -1.48
C PHE A 8 5.73 10.85 -1.23
N ILE A 9 6.02 10.51 0.03
CA ILE A 9 6.62 9.21 0.41
C ILE A 9 5.70 8.06 -0.02
N PHE A 10 4.42 8.09 0.38
CA PHE A 10 3.44 7.10 -0.05
C PHE A 10 3.32 7.04 -1.57
N GLY A 11 3.37 8.21 -2.22
CA GLY A 11 3.33 8.31 -3.66
C GLY A 11 4.49 7.58 -4.33
N VAL A 12 5.73 7.88 -3.94
CA VAL A 12 6.93 7.30 -4.53
C VAL A 12 7.02 5.80 -4.25
N GLU A 13 6.80 5.38 -3.00
CA GLU A 13 6.89 3.98 -2.61
C GLU A 13 5.86 3.12 -3.34
N TRP A 14 4.58 3.51 -3.30
CA TRP A 14 3.50 2.72 -3.90
C TRP A 14 3.49 2.80 -5.41
N PHE A 15 3.86 3.95 -5.99
CA PHE A 15 4.00 4.08 -7.43
C PHE A 15 5.18 3.25 -7.94
N GLY A 16 6.36 3.37 -7.32
CA GLY A 16 7.55 2.63 -7.72
C GLY A 16 7.35 1.13 -7.58
N PHE A 17 6.84 0.69 -6.43
CA PHE A 17 6.57 -0.73 -6.19
C PHE A 17 5.46 -1.25 -7.11
N GLY A 18 4.40 -0.47 -7.31
CA GLY A 18 3.32 -0.78 -8.25
C GLY A 18 3.80 -0.96 -9.68
N VAL A 19 4.59 -0.02 -10.21
CA VAL A 19 5.16 -0.12 -11.56
C VAL A 19 6.07 -1.34 -11.67
N LEU A 20 6.89 -1.60 -10.65
CA LEU A 20 7.79 -2.76 -10.63
C LEU A 20 7.01 -4.06 -10.79
N GLY A 21 5.99 -4.32 -9.95
CA GLY A 21 5.23 -5.57 -10.06
C GLY A 21 4.25 -5.62 -11.25
N LEU A 22 3.83 -4.46 -11.77
CA LEU A 22 2.99 -4.39 -12.97
C LEU A 22 3.77 -4.85 -14.20
N PHE A 23 5.03 -4.44 -14.36
CA PHE A 23 5.84 -4.78 -15.53
C PHE A 23 6.70 -6.03 -15.33
N PHE A 24 7.18 -6.24 -14.10
CA PHE A 24 8.12 -7.31 -13.73
C PHE A 24 7.59 -8.14 -12.53
N PRO A 25 6.44 -8.83 -12.65
CA PRO A 25 5.83 -9.61 -11.57
C PRO A 25 6.71 -10.77 -11.07
N GLU A 26 7.64 -11.26 -11.88
CA GLU A 26 8.62 -12.30 -11.51
C GLU A 26 9.57 -11.81 -10.41
N ILE A 27 9.99 -10.54 -10.45
CA ILE A 27 10.83 -9.94 -9.40
C ILE A 27 10.08 -9.99 -8.06
N ILE A 28 8.79 -9.63 -8.07
CA ILE A 28 7.93 -9.68 -6.89
C ILE A 28 7.82 -11.11 -6.37
N SER A 29 7.58 -12.06 -7.26
CA SER A 29 7.39 -13.48 -6.93
C SER A 29 8.61 -14.05 -6.21
N ASN A 30 9.81 -13.74 -6.73
CA ASN A 30 11.07 -14.12 -6.11
C ASN A 30 11.26 -13.44 -4.75
N MET A 31 10.89 -12.16 -4.60
CA MET A 31 10.97 -11.45 -3.32
C MET A 31 10.09 -12.07 -2.23
N ILE A 32 8.96 -12.67 -2.59
CA ILE A 32 8.03 -13.31 -1.66
C ILE A 32 8.17 -14.84 -1.62
N GLY A 33 9.20 -15.40 -2.27
CA GLY A 33 9.55 -16.82 -2.20
C GLY A 33 8.65 -17.75 -3.03
N ILE A 34 7.99 -17.24 -4.07
CA ILE A 34 7.17 -18.05 -4.97
C ILE A 34 8.05 -18.55 -6.12
N ASN A 35 8.25 -19.87 -6.18
CA ASN A 35 9.17 -20.52 -7.13
C ASN A 35 8.48 -21.01 -8.42
N GLU A 36 7.16 -21.17 -8.41
CA GLU A 36 6.38 -21.56 -9.60
C GLU A 36 5.23 -20.57 -9.83
N THR A 37 5.20 -19.96 -11.02
CA THR A 37 4.19 -18.97 -11.39
C THR A 37 3.37 -19.47 -12.57
N SER A 38 2.05 -19.53 -12.41
CA SER A 38 1.13 -19.77 -13.52
C SER A 38 0.81 -18.47 -14.26
N ASN A 39 0.35 -18.55 -15.52
CA ASN A 39 -0.12 -17.37 -16.27
C ASN A 39 -1.23 -16.62 -15.52
N PHE A 40 -2.11 -17.35 -14.83
CA PHE A 40 -3.15 -16.77 -13.99
C PHE A 40 -2.56 -16.00 -12.81
N PHE A 41 -1.62 -16.59 -12.09
CA PHE A 41 -0.92 -15.94 -10.98
C PHE A 41 -0.19 -14.67 -11.42
N LEU A 42 0.50 -14.69 -12.57
CA LEU A 42 1.16 -13.51 -13.12
C LEU A 42 0.16 -12.40 -13.48
N SER A 43 -0.98 -12.77 -14.09
CA SER A 43 -2.05 -11.82 -14.41
C SER A 43 -2.63 -11.18 -13.15
N GLU A 44 -2.93 -11.97 -12.13
CA GLU A 44 -3.43 -11.47 -10.84
C GLU A 44 -2.41 -10.55 -10.18
N THR A 45 -1.13 -10.94 -10.15
CA THR A 45 -0.05 -10.10 -9.61
C THR A 45 -0.01 -8.76 -10.33
N ARG A 46 -0.05 -8.73 -11.67
CA ARG A 46 -0.07 -7.47 -12.42
C ARG A 46 -1.30 -6.62 -12.09
N ALA A 47 -2.47 -7.22 -11.89
CA ALA A 47 -3.68 -6.49 -11.51
C ALA A 47 -3.53 -5.83 -10.12
N TRP A 48 -3.03 -6.56 -9.13
CA TRP A 48 -2.75 -6.03 -7.78
C TRP A 48 -1.73 -4.88 -7.81
N TYR A 49 -0.69 -5.01 -8.61
CA TYR A 49 0.35 -3.99 -8.69
C TYR A 49 -0.04 -2.79 -9.56
N SER A 50 -0.93 -2.97 -10.54
CA SER A 50 -1.61 -1.86 -11.23
C SER A 50 -2.44 -1.03 -10.24
N PHE A 51 -3.16 -1.71 -9.34
CA PHE A 51 -3.90 -1.05 -8.27
C PHE A 51 -2.97 -0.22 -7.35
N PHE A 52 -1.83 -0.77 -6.93
CA PHE A 52 -0.83 -0.02 -6.16
C PHE A 52 -0.24 1.17 -6.92
N THR A 53 -0.01 1.01 -8.23
CA THR A 53 0.45 2.08 -9.10
C THR A 53 -0.52 3.26 -9.08
N ILE A 54 -1.83 2.99 -9.20
CA ILE A 54 -2.87 4.02 -9.18
C ILE A 54 -2.96 4.68 -7.80
N LEU A 55 -2.84 3.92 -6.71
CA LEU A 55 -2.78 4.50 -5.35
C LEU A 55 -1.59 5.44 -5.18
N GLY A 56 -0.42 5.05 -5.65
CA GLY A 56 0.78 5.90 -5.66
C GLY A 56 0.55 7.18 -6.45
N LEU A 57 0.00 7.08 -7.66
CA LEU A 57 -0.36 8.25 -8.49
C LEU A 57 -1.37 9.17 -7.80
N MET A 58 -2.42 8.61 -7.20
CA MET A 58 -3.41 9.39 -6.43
C MET A 58 -2.73 10.17 -5.30
N SER A 59 -1.80 9.53 -4.60
CA SER A 59 -1.02 10.17 -3.54
C SER A 59 -0.15 11.31 -4.09
N LEU A 60 0.63 11.07 -5.15
CA LEU A 60 1.46 12.09 -5.79
C LEU A 60 0.64 13.29 -6.29
N ILE A 61 -0.52 13.05 -6.92
CA ILE A 61 -1.42 14.12 -7.39
C ILE A 61 -1.95 14.94 -6.21
N SER A 62 -2.27 14.28 -5.09
CA SER A 62 -2.82 14.95 -3.90
C SER A 62 -1.81 15.83 -3.15
N VAL A 63 -0.50 15.65 -3.39
CA VAL A 63 0.55 16.59 -2.92
C VAL A 63 0.23 18.01 -3.37
N TYR A 64 -0.21 18.17 -4.62
CA TYR A 64 -0.54 19.46 -5.21
C TYR A 64 -2.01 19.84 -5.04
N ARG A 65 -2.93 18.85 -5.02
CA ARG A 65 -4.38 19.09 -4.92
C ARG A 65 -4.90 18.89 -3.49
N VAL A 66 -4.97 19.98 -2.71
CA VAL A 66 -5.42 19.99 -1.30
C VAL A 66 -6.76 19.29 -1.10
N ARG A 67 -7.75 19.55 -1.97
CA ARG A 67 -9.10 18.96 -1.91
C ARG A 67 -9.11 17.42 -2.02
N LEU A 68 -8.05 16.81 -2.57
CA LEU A 68 -7.94 15.35 -2.70
C LEU A 68 -7.27 14.69 -1.49
N ARG A 69 -6.46 15.43 -0.71
CA ARG A 69 -5.63 14.85 0.36
C ARG A 69 -6.43 14.04 1.35
N LYS A 70 -7.53 14.59 1.87
CA LYS A 70 -8.38 13.89 2.84
C LYS A 70 -8.99 12.61 2.25
N LYS A 71 -9.36 12.62 0.97
CA LYS A 71 -9.90 11.45 0.27
C LYS A 71 -8.83 10.38 0.11
N VAL A 72 -7.61 10.77 -0.27
CA VAL A 72 -6.48 9.85 -0.40
C VAL A 72 -6.12 9.21 0.95
N TYR A 73 -6.05 9.99 2.03
CA TYR A 73 -5.81 9.42 3.36
C TYR A 73 -6.91 8.47 3.81
N LEU A 74 -8.18 8.77 3.50
CA LEU A 74 -9.27 7.83 3.75
C LEU A 74 -9.08 6.53 2.96
N THR A 75 -8.74 6.63 1.68
CA THR A 75 -8.47 5.46 0.81
C THR A 75 -7.34 4.60 1.38
N PHE A 76 -6.19 5.19 1.70
CA PHE A 76 -5.08 4.47 2.34
C PHE A 76 -5.48 3.89 3.69
N GLY A 77 -6.21 4.64 4.51
CA GLY A 77 -6.67 4.17 5.82
C GLY A 77 -7.57 2.94 5.73
N ILE A 78 -8.54 2.92 4.83
CA ILE A 78 -9.41 1.76 4.61
C ILE A 78 -8.58 0.58 4.12
N LEU A 79 -7.76 0.78 3.08
CA LEU A 79 -7.02 -0.30 2.43
C LEU A 79 -5.96 -0.92 3.35
N MET A 80 -5.15 -0.10 4.03
CA MET A 80 -4.15 -0.62 4.97
C MET A 80 -4.83 -1.27 6.18
N GLY A 81 -5.97 -0.74 6.64
CA GLY A 81 -6.77 -1.39 7.67
C GLY A 81 -7.24 -2.78 7.26
N SER A 82 -7.72 -2.93 6.01
CA SER A 82 -8.09 -4.23 5.44
C SER A 82 -6.91 -5.19 5.35
N PHE A 83 -5.74 -4.72 4.88
CA PHE A 83 -4.52 -5.55 4.83
C PHE A 83 -4.09 -6.02 6.22
N LEU A 84 -4.09 -5.13 7.23
CA LEU A 84 -3.74 -5.47 8.61
C LEU A 84 -4.65 -6.56 9.18
N ILE A 85 -5.96 -6.44 8.97
CA ILE A 85 -6.91 -7.47 9.41
C ILE A 85 -6.64 -8.78 8.68
N GLY A 86 -6.52 -8.76 7.35
CA GLY A 86 -6.26 -9.96 6.57
C GLY A 86 -4.94 -10.66 6.94
N ARG A 87 -3.88 -9.88 7.16
CA ARG A 87 -2.57 -10.38 7.56
C ARG A 87 -2.58 -10.96 8.97
N THR A 88 -3.27 -10.29 9.90
CA THR A 88 -3.49 -10.81 11.26
C THR A 88 -4.22 -12.15 11.21
N LEU A 89 -5.28 -12.26 10.41
CA LEU A 89 -5.99 -13.53 10.22
C LEU A 89 -5.10 -14.61 9.61
N SER A 90 -4.29 -14.30 8.59
CA SER A 90 -3.35 -15.28 8.01
C SER A 90 -2.30 -15.74 9.02
N PHE A 91 -1.81 -14.88 9.92
CA PHE A 91 -0.90 -15.31 10.99
C PHE A 91 -1.53 -16.37 11.89
N PHE A 92 -2.81 -16.22 12.21
CA PHE A 92 -3.53 -17.19 13.03
C PHE A 92 -3.84 -18.48 12.28
N LEU A 93 -4.24 -18.39 11.01
CA LEU A 93 -4.64 -19.54 10.20
C LEU A 93 -3.43 -20.41 9.81
N ASP A 94 -2.34 -19.78 9.42
CA ASP A 94 -1.19 -20.45 8.81
C ASP A 94 0.02 -20.58 9.76
N ASN A 95 -0.09 -20.04 10.98
CA ASN A 95 1.02 -19.89 11.93
C ASN A 95 2.27 -19.26 11.27
N SER A 96 2.04 -18.26 10.41
CA SER A 96 3.01 -17.70 9.46
C SER A 96 3.70 -16.43 9.97
N PHE A 97 3.72 -16.23 11.29
CA PHE A 97 4.41 -15.09 11.90
C PHE A 97 5.92 -15.30 11.88
N GLY A 98 6.61 -14.60 10.97
CA GLY A 98 8.05 -14.64 10.79
C GLY A 98 8.61 -13.27 10.46
N THR A 99 9.93 -13.16 10.29
CA THR A 99 10.60 -11.86 10.12
C THR A 99 10.08 -11.09 8.89
N GLY A 100 9.97 -11.74 7.73
CA GLY A 100 9.50 -11.09 6.51
C GLY A 100 8.05 -10.62 6.59
N THR A 101 7.18 -11.48 7.14
CA THR A 101 5.76 -11.15 7.30
C THR A 101 5.52 -10.09 8.37
N ALA A 102 6.34 -10.05 9.43
CA ALA A 102 6.33 -9.03 10.46
C ALA A 102 6.79 -7.65 9.93
N ILE A 103 7.82 -7.60 9.08
CA ILE A 103 8.26 -6.34 8.44
C ILE A 103 7.14 -5.75 7.58
N ALA A 104 6.49 -6.59 6.76
CA ALA A 104 5.38 -6.16 5.94
C ALA A 104 4.17 -5.70 6.78
N PHE A 105 3.86 -6.41 7.88
CA PHE A 105 2.84 -5.98 8.84
C PHE A 105 3.16 -4.61 9.45
N ALA A 106 4.41 -4.40 9.88
CA ALA A 106 4.83 -3.13 10.46
C ALA A 106 4.71 -1.97 9.46
N ASN A 107 5.08 -2.20 8.20
CA ASN A 107 4.93 -1.20 7.14
C ASN A 107 3.44 -0.82 6.95
N GLU A 108 2.57 -1.82 6.79
CA GLU A 108 1.12 -1.61 6.68
C GLU A 108 0.56 -0.85 7.89
N PHE A 109 1.02 -1.19 9.09
CA PHE A 109 0.60 -0.56 10.33
C PHE A 109 1.00 0.91 10.41
N ILE A 110 2.23 1.24 10.04
CA ILE A 110 2.73 2.62 10.01
C ILE A 110 1.90 3.46 9.01
N VAL A 111 1.71 2.95 7.80
CA VAL A 111 0.93 3.66 6.76
C VAL A 111 -0.52 3.84 7.20
N PHE A 112 -1.12 2.82 7.84
CA PHE A 112 -2.47 2.91 8.42
C PHE A 112 -2.57 3.99 9.49
N VAL A 113 -1.69 3.97 10.49
CA VAL A 113 -1.72 4.92 11.62
C VAL A 113 -1.56 6.35 11.11
N ILE A 114 -0.60 6.60 10.21
CA ILE A 114 -0.42 7.91 9.61
C ILE A 114 -1.67 8.32 8.85
N SER A 115 -2.20 7.46 7.98
CA SER A 115 -3.37 7.78 7.15
C SER A 115 -4.61 8.06 7.98
N TYR A 116 -4.89 7.24 8.99
CA TYR A 116 -6.02 7.41 9.90
C TYR A 116 -5.89 8.69 10.73
N TRP A 117 -4.69 8.97 11.27
CA TRP A 117 -4.42 10.20 12.00
C TRP A 117 -4.59 11.44 11.13
N ARG A 118 -4.04 11.44 9.91
CA ARG A 118 -4.21 12.57 9.00
C ARG A 118 -5.66 12.73 8.57
N TYR A 119 -6.38 11.65 8.29
CA TYR A 119 -7.79 11.71 7.92
C TYR A 119 -8.69 12.31 9.02
N THR A 120 -8.43 11.97 10.29
CA THR A 120 -9.25 12.39 11.44
C THR A 120 -9.00 13.84 11.85
N LYS A 121 -7.85 14.44 11.52
CA LYS A 121 -7.62 15.86 11.76
C LYS A 121 -8.60 16.72 10.97
N ARG A 122 -9.20 17.70 11.65
CA ARG A 122 -10.18 18.66 11.08
C ARG A 122 -9.54 19.72 10.19
N ASP A 123 -8.23 19.70 10.00
CA ASP A 123 -7.43 20.73 9.31
C ASP A 123 -7.62 20.78 7.78
N PHE A 124 -8.51 19.98 7.19
CA PHE A 124 -8.77 19.93 5.73
C PHE A 124 -10.00 20.73 5.29
N ILE A 125 -10.50 21.61 6.15
CA ILE A 125 -11.46 22.64 5.77
C ILE A 125 -10.60 23.80 5.23
N PHE A 126 -10.99 24.36 4.08
CA PHE A 126 -10.32 25.39 3.25
C PHE A 126 -9.50 24.86 2.06
#